data_AF-A0A4P7X2Y9-F1
#
_entry.id   AF-A0A4P7X2Y9-F1
#
_cell.length_a   1.000
_cell.length_b   1.000
_cell.length_c   1.000
_cell.angle_alpha   90.00
_cell.angle_beta   90.00
_cell.angle_gamma   90.00
#
_symmetry.space_group_name_H-M   'P 1'
#
loop_
_entity.id
_entity.type
_entity.pdbx_description
1 polymer ?
#
loop_
_entity_poly.entity_id
_entity_poly.type
_entity_poly.pdbx_seq_one_letter_code
_entity_poly.pdbx_strand_id
1 'polypeptide(L)'
;MLKQLDQIQTKIEDLDSLRFAIWYHDIVYKSTKKDNEEKSALFALKRLKRINFKPERAQSVEHLILSTKKHNILVTQNNDNAVLLDLDLSILGTDWNTYKKYISNIRKEYKIYPDFMYNPGRKKVLNHFLERENLYFTEHYKKQYEQQARENLSREIKLL
;
A
#
# COMPACT_ATOMS: atom_id res chain seq x y z
N MET A 1 -8.11 4.75 2.11
CA MET A 1 -8.50 3.33 1.96
C MET A 1 -9.96 3.08 2.30
N LEU A 2 -10.43 3.08 3.56
CA LEU A 2 -11.84 2.68 3.87
C LEU A 2 -12.91 3.46 3.08
N LYS A 3 -12.79 4.79 2.97
CA LYS A 3 -13.72 5.59 2.17
C LYS A 3 -13.74 5.21 0.68
N GLN A 4 -12.60 4.78 0.13
CA GLN A 4 -12.53 4.30 -1.24
C GLN A 4 -13.09 2.88 -1.34
N LEU A 5 -12.84 2.02 -0.34
CA LEU A 5 -13.41 0.68 -0.29
C LEU A 5 -14.94 0.73 -0.38
N ASP A 6 -15.59 1.69 0.28
CA ASP A 6 -17.04 1.89 0.21
C ASP A 6 -17.55 2.31 -1.19
N GLN A 7 -16.66 2.81 -2.06
CA GLN A 7 -16.97 3.25 -3.42
C GLN A 7 -16.69 2.17 -4.48
N ILE A 8 -15.93 1.14 -4.12
CA ILE A 8 -15.55 0.06 -5.03
C ILE A 8 -16.78 -0.83 -5.28
N GLN A 9 -17.07 -1.07 -6.56
CA GLN A 9 -18.13 -1.99 -7.01
C GLN A 9 -17.62 -3.43 -7.24
N THR A 10 -16.33 -3.67 -7.00
CA THR A 10 -15.71 -4.99 -7.15
C THR A 10 -16.23 -5.95 -6.09
N LYS A 11 -16.44 -7.21 -6.49
CA LYS A 11 -16.80 -8.28 -5.57
C LYS A 11 -15.68 -8.51 -4.55
N ILE A 12 -15.98 -8.22 -3.28
CA ILE A 12 -15.14 -8.55 -2.13
C ILE A 12 -15.69 -9.83 -1.51
N GLU A 13 -14.84 -10.84 -1.33
CA GLU A 13 -15.26 -12.12 -0.75
C GLU A 13 -15.28 -12.06 0.78
N ASP A 14 -14.24 -11.50 1.40
CA ASP A 14 -14.16 -11.33 2.86
C ASP A 14 -13.95 -9.86 3.26
N LEU A 15 -15.06 -9.13 3.36
CA LEU A 15 -15.06 -7.70 3.67
C LEU A 15 -14.48 -7.39 5.06
N ASP A 16 -14.73 -8.21 6.08
CA ASP A 16 -14.19 -7.90 7.41
C ASP A 16 -12.68 -8.14 7.46
N SER A 17 -12.18 -9.21 6.83
CA SER A 17 -10.73 -9.45 6.75
C SER A 17 -10.04 -8.32 5.98
N LEU A 18 -10.61 -7.90 4.86
CA LEU A 18 -10.07 -6.75 4.10
C LEU A 18 -10.09 -5.47 4.94
N ARG A 19 -11.17 -5.18 5.66
CA ARG A 19 -11.25 -4.02 6.57
C ARG A 19 -10.17 -4.11 7.65
N PHE A 20 -10.01 -5.25 8.32
CA PHE A 20 -8.96 -5.40 9.33
C PHE A 20 -7.55 -5.24 8.74
N ALA A 21 -7.28 -5.77 7.55
CA ALA A 21 -6.01 -5.55 6.87
C ALA A 21 -5.77 -4.07 6.60
N ILE A 22 -6.77 -3.34 6.10
CA ILE A 22 -6.69 -1.88 5.90
C ILE A 22 -6.37 -1.16 7.21
N TRP A 23 -7.06 -1.49 8.31
CA TRP A 23 -6.86 -0.86 9.61
C TRP A 23 -5.47 -1.14 10.20
N TYR A 24 -4.91 -2.32 9.96
CA TYR A 24 -3.72 -2.78 10.66
C TYR A 24 -2.42 -2.76 9.85
N HIS A 25 -2.45 -2.69 8.52
CA HIS A 25 -1.24 -2.93 7.71
C HIS A 25 -0.04 -2.03 8.08
N ASP A 26 -0.28 -0.77 8.42
CA ASP A 26 0.75 0.21 8.83
C ASP A 26 0.65 0.62 10.32
N ILE A 27 -0.01 -0.18 11.17
CA ILE A 27 -0.15 0.18 12.59
C ILE A 27 1.18 0.24 13.34
N VAL A 28 2.15 -0.58 12.92
CA VAL A 28 3.54 -0.46 13.34
C VAL A 28 4.33 0.15 12.20
N TYR A 29 4.84 1.36 12.40
CA TYR A 29 5.59 2.06 11.37
C TYR A 29 6.81 2.78 11.91
N LYS A 30 7.98 2.46 11.34
CA LYS A 30 9.24 3.15 11.59
C LYS A 30 10.07 3.19 10.31
N SER A 31 10.27 4.38 9.75
CA SER A 31 10.95 4.65 8.47
C SER A 31 12.34 4.00 8.31
N THR A 32 13.04 3.80 9.43
CA THR A 32 14.38 3.18 9.50
C THR A 32 14.38 1.64 9.58
N LYS A 33 13.20 1.01 9.62
CA LYS A 33 13.05 -0.44 9.80
C LYS A 33 12.38 -1.07 8.59
N LYS A 34 12.72 -2.34 8.35
CA LYS A 34 12.23 -3.15 7.21
C LYS A 34 11.28 -4.26 7.66
N ASP A 35 10.89 -4.28 8.93
CA ASP A 35 10.06 -5.32 9.55
C ASP A 35 8.72 -4.75 10.06
N ASN A 36 8.29 -3.62 9.49
CA ASN A 36 7.08 -2.91 9.89
C ASN A 36 5.84 -3.75 9.59
N GLU A 37 5.74 -4.27 8.37
CA GLU A 37 4.61 -5.06 7.89
C GLU A 37 4.49 -6.38 8.65
N GLU A 38 5.61 -7.07 8.92
CA GLU A 38 5.61 -8.26 9.78
C GLU A 38 5.13 -7.95 11.19
N LYS A 39 5.57 -6.83 11.78
CA LYS A 39 5.14 -6.44 13.12
C LYS A 39 3.66 -6.04 13.16
N SER A 40 3.19 -5.32 12.14
CA SER A 40 1.78 -4.99 11.95
C SER A 40 0.92 -6.24 11.82
N ALA A 41 1.36 -7.22 11.03
CA ALA A 41 0.67 -8.48 10.82
C ALA A 41 0.59 -9.29 12.14
N LEU A 42 1.70 -9.41 12.87
CA LEU A 42 1.73 -10.04 14.20
C LEU A 42 0.86 -9.32 15.22
N PHE A 43 0.81 -7.99 15.17
CA PHE A 43 -0.06 -7.18 16.02
C PHE A 43 -1.53 -7.46 15.72
N ALA A 44 -1.90 -7.45 14.43
CA ALA A 44 -3.25 -7.75 13.97
C ALA A 44 -3.70 -9.15 14.43
N LEU A 45 -2.88 -10.17 14.20
CA LEU A 45 -3.17 -11.55 14.58
C LEU A 45 -3.46 -11.68 16.09
N LYS A 46 -2.63 -11.04 16.94
CA LYS A 46 -2.84 -11.00 18.39
C LYS A 46 -4.15 -10.31 18.78
N ARG A 47 -4.50 -9.20 18.11
CA ARG A 47 -5.75 -8.46 18.37
C ARG A 47 -6.99 -9.26 17.94
N LEU A 48 -6.94 -9.86 16.75
CA LEU A 48 -8.04 -10.64 16.19
C LEU A 48 -8.32 -11.90 17.02
N LYS A 49 -7.27 -12.56 17.52
CA LYS A 49 -7.42 -13.69 18.45
C LYS A 49 -8.17 -13.31 19.73
N ARG A 50 -7.93 -12.11 20.27
CA ARG A 50 -8.57 -11.64 21.52
C ARG A 50 -10.06 -11.36 21.38
N ILE A 51 -10.54 -11.11 20.16
CA ILE A 51 -11.97 -10.86 19.88
C ILE A 51 -12.66 -12.11 19.32
N ASN A 52 -12.03 -13.28 19.40
CA ASN A 52 -12.53 -14.54 18.85
C ASN A 52 -12.86 -14.47 17.35
N PHE A 53 -12.08 -13.70 16.59
CA PHE A 53 -12.18 -13.74 15.13
C PHE A 53 -11.73 -15.12 14.62
N LYS A 54 -12.39 -15.64 13.57
CA LYS A 54 -12.13 -16.99 13.05
C LYS A 54 -10.64 -17.14 12.70
N PRO A 55 -9.94 -18.20 13.14
CA PRO A 55 -8.50 -18.37 12.92
C PRO A 55 -8.10 -18.28 11.44
N GLU A 56 -8.87 -18.87 10.54
CA GLU A 56 -8.61 -18.90 9.10
C GLU A 56 -8.71 -17.49 8.50
N ARG A 57 -9.69 -16.70 8.95
CA ARG A 57 -9.84 -15.29 8.54
C ARG A 57 -8.72 -14.43 9.13
N ALA A 58 -8.31 -14.68 10.38
CA ALA A 58 -7.19 -13.95 11.00
C ALA A 58 -5.86 -14.19 10.26
N GLN A 59 -5.62 -15.42 9.78
CA GLN A 59 -4.48 -15.74 8.90
C GLN A 59 -4.59 -15.04 7.54
N SER A 60 -5.81 -14.96 6.97
CA SER A 60 -6.03 -14.16 5.75
C SER A 60 -5.64 -12.69 5.95
N VAL A 61 -6.03 -12.07 7.09
CA VAL A 61 -5.61 -10.70 7.44
C VAL A 61 -4.09 -10.58 7.54
N GLU A 62 -3.43 -11.55 8.17
CA GLU A 62 -1.96 -11.58 8.27
C GLU A 62 -1.31 -11.59 6.88
N HIS A 63 -1.73 -12.49 5.99
CA HIS A 63 -1.20 -12.57 4.62
C HIS A 63 -1.49 -11.32 3.80
N LEU A 64 -2.68 -10.74 3.95
CA LEU A 64 -3.07 -9.48 3.32
C LEU A 64 -2.13 -8.35 3.75
N ILE A 65 -1.82 -8.21 5.05
CA ILE A 65 -0.86 -7.21 5.53
C ILE A 65 0.54 -7.50 4.99
N LEU A 66 1.01 -8.74 5.05
CA LEU A 66 2.35 -9.10 4.55
C LEU A 66 2.52 -8.81 3.05
N SER A 67 1.44 -8.88 2.29
CA SER A 67 1.45 -8.61 0.85
C SER A 67 1.81 -7.15 0.52
N THR A 68 1.54 -6.20 1.42
CA THR A 68 1.84 -4.77 1.20
C THR A 68 3.34 -4.48 1.25
N LYS A 69 4.14 -5.33 1.89
CA LYS A 69 5.60 -5.13 2.03
C LYS A 69 6.35 -5.00 0.71
N LYS A 70 5.98 -5.82 -0.27
CA LYS A 70 6.56 -5.80 -1.62
C LYS A 70 5.52 -5.40 -2.68
N HIS A 71 4.30 -5.08 -2.25
CA HIS A 71 3.13 -4.88 -3.10
C HIS A 71 2.98 -6.01 -4.12
N ASN A 72 2.92 -7.26 -3.64
CA ASN A 72 2.76 -8.45 -4.46
C ASN A 72 1.58 -9.28 -3.95
N ILE A 73 0.78 -9.85 -4.86
CA ILE A 73 -0.31 -10.74 -4.50
C ILE A 73 0.26 -12.01 -3.86
N LEU A 74 -0.15 -12.29 -2.62
CA LEU A 74 0.17 -13.52 -1.89
C LEU A 74 -1.06 -14.42 -1.73
N VAL A 75 -2.25 -13.83 -1.69
CA VAL A 75 -3.55 -14.52 -1.60
C VAL A 75 -4.20 -14.45 -2.97
N THR A 76 -4.27 -15.59 -3.67
CA THR A 76 -4.73 -15.69 -5.07
C THR A 76 -6.12 -16.31 -5.21
N GLN A 77 -6.72 -16.74 -4.10
CA GLN A 77 -8.03 -17.39 -4.09
C GLN A 77 -9.16 -16.43 -4.47
N ASN A 78 -8.96 -15.12 -4.28
CA ASN A 78 -9.92 -14.08 -4.60
C ASN A 78 -9.23 -12.74 -4.93
N ASN A 79 -10.03 -11.70 -5.20
CA ASN A 79 -9.54 -10.37 -5.55
C ASN A 79 -9.24 -9.46 -4.35
N ASP A 80 -9.48 -9.89 -3.11
CA ASP A 80 -9.38 -9.02 -1.93
C ASP A 80 -7.94 -8.52 -1.75
N ASN A 81 -6.94 -9.36 -2.05
CA ASN A 81 -5.53 -8.94 -2.00
C ASN A 81 -5.22 -7.89 -3.06
N ALA A 82 -5.68 -8.09 -4.30
CA ALA A 82 -5.50 -7.12 -5.37
C ALA A 82 -6.12 -5.77 -5.01
N VAL A 83 -7.35 -5.79 -4.47
CA VAL A 83 -8.05 -4.59 -4.00
C VAL A 83 -7.30 -3.89 -2.87
N LEU A 84 -6.76 -4.63 -1.89
CA LEU A 84 -5.97 -4.03 -0.80
C LEU A 84 -4.74 -3.28 -1.33
N LEU A 85 -3.98 -3.93 -2.23
CA LEU A 85 -2.77 -3.33 -2.81
C LEU A 85 -3.09 -2.11 -3.66
N ASP A 86 -4.18 -2.18 -4.44
CA ASP A 86 -4.65 -1.05 -5.25
C ASP A 86 -5.10 0.13 -4.38
N LEU A 87 -5.82 -0.15 -3.29
CA LEU A 87 -6.24 0.86 -2.31
C LEU A 87 -5.03 1.56 -1.69
N ASP A 88 -3.99 0.81 -1.36
CA ASP A 88 -2.77 1.31 -0.73
C ASP A 88 -1.97 2.20 -1.71
N LEU A 89 -1.82 1.75 -2.95
CA LEU A 89 -1.10 2.50 -3.99
C LEU A 89 -1.93 3.63 -4.62
N SER A 90 -3.22 3.76 -4.32
CA SER A 90 -4.13 4.74 -4.92
C SER A 90 -3.65 6.20 -4.83
N ILE A 91 -2.86 6.54 -3.80
CA ILE A 91 -2.27 7.87 -3.64
C ILE A 91 -1.40 8.25 -4.83
N LEU A 92 -0.75 7.28 -5.48
CA LEU A 92 0.12 7.51 -6.62
C LEU A 92 -0.67 8.08 -7.80
N GLY A 93 -1.91 7.64 -8.02
CA GLY A 93 -2.77 8.09 -9.12
C GLY A 93 -3.58 9.35 -8.85
N THR A 94 -3.38 10.03 -7.72
CA THR A 94 -4.13 11.26 -7.41
C THR A 94 -3.69 12.46 -8.26
N ASP A 95 -4.46 13.56 -8.22
CA ASP A 95 -4.05 14.80 -8.87
C ASP A 95 -2.69 15.31 -8.31
N TRP A 96 -1.98 16.08 -9.13
CA TRP A 96 -0.63 16.53 -8.77
C TRP A 96 -0.55 17.30 -7.44
N ASN A 97 -1.57 18.09 -7.08
CA ASN A 97 -1.52 18.87 -5.84
C ASN A 97 -1.64 17.96 -4.62
N THR A 98 -2.46 16.92 -4.69
CA THR A 98 -2.56 15.88 -3.67
C THR A 98 -1.26 15.07 -3.59
N TYR A 99 -0.74 14.61 -4.73
CA TYR A 99 0.52 13.88 -4.80
C TYR A 99 1.71 14.69 -4.27
N LYS A 100 1.76 16.00 -4.57
CA LYS A 100 2.82 16.90 -4.08
C LYS A 100 2.81 17.02 -2.54
N LYS A 101 1.64 17.03 -1.91
CA LYS A 101 1.53 16.99 -0.44
C LYS A 101 2.05 15.67 0.11
N TYR A 102 1.71 14.56 -0.56
CA TYR A 102 2.20 13.23 -0.20
C TYR A 102 3.73 13.17 -0.23
N ILE A 103 4.40 13.55 -1.34
CA ILE A 103 5.87 13.51 -1.42
C ILE A 103 6.56 14.45 -0.42
N SER A 104 5.94 15.59 -0.09
CA SER A 104 6.45 16.51 0.95
C SER A 104 6.42 15.87 2.33
N ASN A 105 5.35 15.13 2.65
CA ASN A 105 5.24 14.40 3.92
C ASN A 105 6.26 13.26 4.00
N ILE A 106 6.47 12.51 2.91
CA ILE A 106 7.54 11.50 2.83
C ILE A 106 8.91 12.16 3.07
N ARG A 107 9.20 13.31 2.44
CA ARG A 107 10.48 13.99 2.66
C ARG A 107 10.70 14.38 4.12
N LYS A 108 9.66 14.84 4.82
CA LYS A 108 9.71 15.19 6.26
C LYS A 108 9.97 13.97 7.13
N GLU A 109 9.41 12.83 6.79
CA GLU A 109 9.59 11.58 7.52
C GLU A 109 11.04 11.08 7.43
N TYR A 110 11.65 11.20 6.24
CA TYR A 110 13.04 10.85 5.97
C TYR A 110 14.02 12.01 6.19
N LYS A 111 13.65 13.03 6.97
CA LYS A 111 14.49 14.22 7.24
C LYS A 111 15.86 13.92 7.84
N ILE A 112 16.00 12.76 8.49
CA ILE A 112 17.27 12.30 9.07
C ILE A 112 18.33 12.02 8.01
N TYR A 113 17.92 11.77 6.76
CA TYR A 113 18.81 11.56 5.63
C TYR A 113 18.98 12.88 4.85
N PRO A 114 20.23 13.31 4.60
CA PRO A 114 20.52 14.43 3.70
C PRO A 114 20.18 14.07 2.25
N ASP A 115 20.00 15.09 1.41
CA ASP A 115 19.48 14.91 0.04
C ASP A 115 20.35 14.00 -0.83
N PHE A 116 21.67 14.05 -0.67
CA PHE A 116 22.58 13.18 -1.43
C PHE A 116 22.42 11.67 -1.10
N MET A 117 21.85 11.33 0.07
CA MET A 117 21.48 9.94 0.41
C MET A 117 20.01 9.65 0.08
N TYR A 118 19.12 10.60 0.35
CA TYR A 118 17.68 10.43 0.15
C TYR A 118 17.32 10.34 -1.35
N ASN A 119 17.81 11.26 -2.19
CA ASN A 119 17.39 11.36 -3.58
C ASN A 119 17.69 10.09 -4.39
N PRO A 120 18.90 9.49 -4.33
CA PRO A 120 19.17 8.23 -5.05
C PRO A 120 18.31 7.07 -4.54
N GLY A 121 18.13 6.97 -3.21
CA GLY A 121 17.31 5.92 -2.61
C GLY A 121 15.84 6.03 -3.01
N ARG A 122 15.29 7.25 -2.99
CA ARG A 122 13.91 7.51 -3.41
C ARG A 122 13.74 7.25 -4.90
N LYS A 123 14.62 7.75 -5.77
CA LYS A 123 14.59 7.46 -7.22
C LYS A 123 14.59 5.96 -7.50
N LYS A 124 15.38 5.16 -6.77
CA LYS A 124 15.39 3.71 -6.92
C LYS A 124 14.02 3.07 -6.65
N VAL A 125 13.32 3.51 -5.60
CA VAL A 125 11.97 3.02 -5.28
C VAL A 125 10.98 3.41 -6.39
N LEU A 126 11.02 4.65 -6.86
CA LEU A 126 10.12 5.14 -7.90
C LEU A 126 10.34 4.42 -9.25
N ASN A 127 11.60 4.22 -9.64
CA ASN A 127 11.95 3.46 -10.83
C ASN A 127 11.50 2.00 -10.72
N HIS A 128 11.67 1.36 -9.56
CA HIS A 128 11.18 0.00 -9.35
C HIS A 128 9.66 -0.14 -9.57
N PHE A 129 8.87 0.88 -9.22
CA PHE A 129 7.45 0.89 -9.56
C PHE A 129 7.24 1.07 -11.07
N LEU A 130 7.94 2.00 -11.72
CA LEU A 130 7.81 2.25 -13.16
C LEU A 130 8.21 1.05 -14.04
N GLU A 131 9.11 0.19 -13.56
CA GLU A 131 9.52 -1.06 -14.22
C GLU A 131 8.40 -2.12 -14.27
N ARG A 132 7.37 -2.01 -13.43
CA ARG A 132 6.23 -2.94 -13.45
C ARG A 132 5.40 -2.70 -14.70
N GLU A 133 4.88 -3.77 -15.29
CA GLU A 133 3.95 -3.69 -16.42
C GLU A 133 2.67 -2.93 -16.04
N ASN A 134 2.13 -3.23 -14.86
CA ASN A 134 0.99 -2.53 -14.27
C ASN A 134 1.33 -2.15 -12.82
N LEU A 135 0.99 -0.93 -12.42
CA LEU A 135 1.09 -0.47 -11.02
C LEU A 135 -0.09 -0.99 -10.19
N TYR A 136 -1.26 -1.06 -10.81
CA TYR A 136 -2.49 -1.55 -10.20
C TYR A 136 -2.88 -2.93 -10.73
N PHE A 137 -3.53 -3.74 -9.90
CA PHE A 137 -3.90 -5.13 -10.20
C PHE A 137 -5.29 -5.24 -10.82
N THR A 138 -6.28 -4.50 -10.30
CA THR A 138 -7.66 -4.55 -10.77
C THR A 138 -7.89 -3.62 -11.96
N GLU A 139 -8.75 -4.04 -12.89
CA GLU A 139 -9.11 -3.23 -14.07
C GLU A 139 -9.72 -1.87 -13.73
N HIS A 140 -10.44 -1.78 -12.60
CA HIS A 140 -10.99 -0.52 -12.12
C HIS A 140 -9.87 0.49 -11.81
N TYR A 141 -8.88 0.09 -11.00
CA TYR A 141 -7.78 0.96 -10.61
C TYR A 141 -6.80 1.24 -11.74
N LYS A 142 -6.52 0.26 -12.62
CA LYS A 142 -5.71 0.49 -13.82
C LYS A 142 -6.29 1.60 -14.67
N LYS A 143 -7.59 1.52 -15.00
CA LYS A 143 -8.27 2.53 -15.83
C LYS A 143 -8.32 3.90 -15.17
N GLN A 144 -8.50 3.95 -13.85
CA GLN A 144 -8.64 5.23 -13.14
C GLN A 144 -7.30 5.91 -12.82
N TYR A 145 -6.25 5.13 -12.51
CA TYR A 145 -5.09 5.66 -11.82
C TYR A 145 -3.74 5.37 -12.49
N GLU A 146 -3.64 4.37 -13.38
CA GLU A 146 -2.35 3.91 -13.93
C GLU A 146 -1.59 5.05 -14.64
N GLN A 147 -2.25 5.74 -15.57
CA GLN A 147 -1.64 6.82 -16.33
C GLN A 147 -1.17 7.95 -15.40
N GLN A 148 -2.07 8.45 -14.55
CA GLN A 148 -1.77 9.56 -13.64
C GLN A 148 -0.65 9.18 -12.65
N ALA A 149 -0.63 7.94 -12.19
CA ALA A 149 0.43 7.45 -11.31
C ALA A 149 1.79 7.48 -12.00
N ARG A 150 1.91 6.95 -13.23
CA ARG A 150 3.17 6.98 -13.98
C ARG A 150 3.67 8.40 -14.25
N GLU A 151 2.76 9.31 -14.56
CA GLU A 151 3.09 10.74 -14.72
C GLU A 151 3.61 11.35 -13.41
N ASN A 152 2.94 11.09 -12.28
CA ASN A 152 3.34 11.56 -10.96
C ASN A 152 4.72 11.01 -10.53
N LEU A 153 4.95 9.71 -10.68
CA LEU A 153 6.23 9.07 -10.36
C LEU A 153 7.36 9.68 -11.20
N SER A 154 7.14 9.81 -12.50
CA SER A 154 8.13 10.39 -13.44
C SER A 154 8.41 11.85 -13.13
N ARG A 155 7.39 12.61 -12.72
CA ARG A 155 7.56 14.01 -12.32
C ARG A 155 8.32 14.15 -11.01
N GLU A 156 8.06 13.30 -10.02
CA GLU A 156 8.84 13.28 -8.77
C GLU A 156 10.30 12.97 -9.03
N ILE A 157 10.62 11.98 -9.89
CA ILE A 157 12.01 11.65 -10.25
C ILE A 157 12.76 12.86 -10.81
N LYS A 158 12.11 13.71 -11.62
CA LYS A 158 12.71 14.93 -12.18
C LYS A 158 12.94 16.05 -11.14
N LEU A 159 12.23 16.00 -10.01
CA LEU A 159 12.35 16.99 -8.93
C LEU A 159 13.41 16.59 -7.88
N LEU A 160 13.80 15.32 -7.84
CA LEU A 160 14.85 14.76 -6.97
C LEU A 160 16.22 14.82 -7.66
#